data_AF-A0A6G1FX40-F1
#
_entry.id   AF-A0A6G1FX40-F1
#
_cell.length_a   1.000
_cell.length_b   1.000
_cell.length_c   1.000
_cell.angle_alpha   90.00
_cell.angle_beta   90.00
_cell.angle_gamma   90.00
#
_symmetry.space_group_name_H-M   'P 1'
#
loop_
_entity.id
_entity.type
_entity.pdbx_description
1 polymer ?
#
loop_
_entity_poly.entity_id
_entity_poly.type
_entity_poly.pdbx_seq_one_letter_code
_entity_poly.pdbx_strand_id
1 'polypeptide(L)'
;MRIQRIPGLEVTIIVNGQRLREYTHENEAPTEATEATCYIESKPNTRFQVLVSVGPLAQFEQGECFLIPVNIDGENPSSTNSILELKRKPSDSRGVQSYNIRGATRVKGDELYLYNYCFADLDISEDARLADIDSARKTKLAKLGEIDVALTRIIKKGLSKPASKGRKATDMGTVPEKALKGKAISQQIKFVYVTVLGGTIADVSRLDRGESYGPSTVWNSTSLDKKPFATFRFKYRSIDSLKALGVVPRSPSPIPLEDRSIDDLTANELRERLREQEVNRQCFPYERSTNGQQALNRRIKQEKVKREFNDITTAGDTDGDDDVVVVGGRVSKRSRLGNGNNGGEIEVIELSDNE
;
A
#
# COMPACT_ATOMS: atom_id res chain seq x y z
N MET A 1 10.38 -0.26 -12.64
CA MET A 1 10.07 1.16 -12.38
C MET A 1 10.98 2.02 -13.23
N ARG A 2 10.43 3.08 -13.83
CA ARG A 2 11.16 4.00 -14.74
C ARG A 2 10.84 5.45 -14.37
N ILE A 3 11.75 6.35 -14.68
CA ILE A 3 11.56 7.80 -14.53
C ILE A 3 11.53 8.42 -15.92
N GLN A 4 10.46 9.14 -16.26
CA GLN A 4 10.26 9.67 -17.62
C GLN A 4 11.39 10.61 -18.06
N ARG A 5 11.92 11.42 -17.15
CA ARG A 5 13.04 12.35 -17.43
C ARG A 5 14.38 11.65 -17.67
N ILE A 6 14.48 10.35 -17.40
CA ILE A 6 15.71 9.57 -17.52
C ILE A 6 15.39 8.32 -18.34
N PRO A 7 15.12 8.50 -19.65
CA PRO A 7 14.73 7.40 -20.51
C PRO A 7 15.82 6.32 -20.53
N GLY A 8 15.41 5.06 -20.68
CA GLY A 8 16.33 3.92 -20.71
C GLY A 8 16.87 3.46 -19.35
N LEU A 9 16.66 4.19 -18.25
CA LEU A 9 16.97 3.71 -16.91
C LEU A 9 15.76 3.01 -16.27
N GLU A 10 15.97 1.79 -15.79
CA GLU A 10 14.94 0.99 -15.13
C GLU A 10 15.52 0.32 -13.87
N VAL A 11 14.78 0.39 -12.77
CA VAL A 11 15.06 -0.37 -11.54
C VAL A 11 13.89 -1.28 -11.27
N THR A 12 14.16 -2.55 -10.96
CA THR A 12 13.13 -3.57 -10.71
C THR A 12 13.52 -4.45 -9.54
N ILE A 13 12.55 -4.86 -8.75
CA ILE A 13 12.73 -5.89 -7.72
C ILE A 13 12.42 -7.26 -8.32
N ILE A 14 13.33 -8.21 -8.13
CA ILE A 14 13.24 -9.57 -8.68
C ILE A 14 13.16 -10.58 -7.55
N VAL A 15 12.21 -11.51 -7.63
CA VAL A 15 12.09 -12.68 -6.73
C VAL A 15 12.11 -13.93 -7.60
N ASN A 16 13.00 -14.88 -7.29
CA ASN A 16 13.16 -16.13 -8.06
C ASN A 16 13.32 -15.93 -9.58
N GLY A 17 14.05 -14.90 -9.99
CA GLY A 17 14.26 -14.57 -11.41
C GLY A 17 13.09 -13.85 -12.09
N GLN A 18 11.95 -13.66 -11.40
CA GLN A 18 10.78 -12.96 -11.93
C GLN A 18 10.69 -11.54 -11.39
N ARG A 19 10.32 -10.60 -12.27
CA ARG A 19 10.07 -9.20 -11.90
C ARG A 19 8.79 -9.12 -11.06
N LEU A 20 8.85 -8.47 -9.91
CA LEU A 20 7.66 -8.20 -9.11
C LEU A 20 6.75 -7.20 -9.81
N ARG A 21 5.44 -7.37 -9.61
CA ARG A 21 4.45 -6.42 -10.10
C ARG A 21 4.53 -5.13 -9.30
N GLU A 22 4.61 -4.03 -10.02
CA GLU A 22 4.63 -2.67 -9.47
C GLU A 22 3.22 -2.10 -9.52
N TYR A 23 2.78 -1.48 -8.42
CA TYR A 23 1.48 -0.83 -8.31
C TYR A 23 1.68 0.66 -8.05
N THR A 24 1.02 1.50 -8.83
CA THR A 24 0.97 2.95 -8.62
C THR A 24 -0.23 3.32 -7.77
N HIS A 25 -0.10 4.33 -6.92
CA HIS A 25 -1.20 4.86 -6.13
C HIS A 25 -1.31 6.37 -6.36
N GLU A 26 -2.53 6.87 -6.56
CA GLU A 26 -2.84 8.29 -6.79
C GLU A 26 -2.24 9.25 -5.73
N ASN A 27 -2.11 8.81 -4.48
CA ASN A 27 -1.55 9.61 -3.40
C ASN A 27 -0.02 9.67 -3.39
N GLU A 28 0.65 8.89 -4.23
CA GLU A 28 2.11 8.82 -4.34
C GLU A 28 2.58 9.61 -5.58
N ALA A 29 2.35 10.93 -5.54
CA ALA A 29 2.97 11.82 -6.52
C ALA A 29 4.48 11.94 -6.22
N PRO A 30 5.35 11.88 -7.24
CA PRO A 30 6.78 12.07 -7.03
C PRO A 30 7.06 13.51 -6.56
N THR A 31 7.88 13.65 -5.52
CA THR A 31 8.26 14.96 -4.96
C THR A 31 9.12 15.74 -5.95
N GLU A 32 10.05 15.05 -6.61
CA GLU A 32 10.89 15.61 -7.66
C GLU A 32 10.74 14.78 -8.94
N ALA A 33 10.96 15.40 -10.11
CA ALA A 33 10.82 14.72 -11.39
C ALA A 33 11.89 13.65 -11.68
N THR A 34 12.86 13.51 -10.76
CA THR A 34 13.91 12.48 -10.71
C THR A 34 13.62 11.39 -9.67
N GLU A 35 12.41 11.38 -9.11
CA GLU A 35 11.94 10.36 -8.18
C GLU A 35 10.81 9.54 -8.79
N ALA A 36 10.76 8.26 -8.42
CA ALA A 36 9.63 7.40 -8.68
C ALA A 36 9.34 6.54 -7.45
N THR A 37 8.06 6.46 -7.08
CA THR A 37 7.59 5.62 -5.97
C THR A 37 6.54 4.64 -6.49
N CYS A 38 6.65 3.37 -6.10
CA CYS A 38 5.61 2.38 -6.34
C CYS A 38 5.49 1.42 -5.16
N TYR A 39 4.38 0.68 -5.13
CA TYR A 39 4.17 -0.42 -4.21
C TYR A 39 4.53 -1.74 -4.88
N ILE A 40 5.04 -2.68 -4.08
CA ILE A 40 5.28 -4.07 -4.49
C ILE A 40 4.71 -5.02 -3.45
N GLU A 41 4.25 -6.17 -3.91
CA GLU A 41 3.85 -7.26 -3.01
C GLU A 41 5.10 -7.94 -2.45
N SER A 42 5.20 -8.01 -1.12
CA SER A 42 6.20 -8.80 -0.42
C SER A 42 5.59 -10.03 0.22
N LYS A 43 6.27 -11.16 0.06
CA LYS A 43 5.89 -12.45 0.64
C LYS A 43 6.95 -12.85 1.67
N PRO A 44 6.57 -13.25 2.89
CA PRO A 44 7.55 -13.64 3.91
C PRO A 44 8.42 -14.79 3.43
N ASN A 45 9.67 -14.85 3.91
CA ASN A 45 10.67 -15.85 3.59
C ASN A 45 11.04 -15.94 2.10
N THR A 46 10.80 -14.88 1.33
CA THR A 46 11.22 -14.81 -0.07
C THR A 46 12.45 -13.92 -0.26
N ARG A 47 13.44 -14.44 -0.98
CA ARG A 47 14.65 -13.70 -1.33
C ARG A 47 14.38 -12.82 -2.53
N PHE A 48 14.89 -11.59 -2.48
CA PHE A 48 14.77 -10.66 -3.59
C PHE A 48 16.12 -10.05 -3.98
N GLN A 49 16.14 -9.48 -5.17
CA GLN A 49 17.30 -8.82 -5.75
C GLN A 49 16.87 -7.50 -6.37
N VAL A 50 17.72 -6.48 -6.32
CA VAL A 50 17.51 -5.21 -7.02
C VAL A 50 18.22 -5.29 -8.37
N LEU A 51 17.47 -5.23 -9.46
CA LEU A 51 18.02 -5.16 -10.81
C LEU A 51 18.00 -3.71 -11.29
N VAL A 52 19.17 -3.17 -11.58
CA VAL A 52 19.32 -1.88 -12.28
C VAL A 52 19.65 -2.16 -13.74
N SER A 53 18.92 -1.55 -14.65
CA SER A 53 19.03 -1.79 -16.09
C SER A 53 19.15 -0.48 -16.85
N VAL A 54 20.13 -0.42 -17.76
CA VAL A 54 20.39 0.71 -18.65
C VAL A 54 20.21 0.22 -20.08
N GLY A 55 19.13 0.68 -20.70
CA GLY A 55 18.73 0.35 -22.06
C GLY A 55 19.15 1.38 -23.10
N PRO A 56 18.85 1.14 -24.38
CA PRO A 56 19.38 1.93 -25.50
C PRO A 56 18.91 3.39 -25.55
N LEU A 57 17.80 3.71 -24.90
CA LEU A 57 17.28 5.09 -24.82
C LEU A 57 18.02 5.95 -23.79
N ALA A 58 18.95 5.37 -23.03
CA ALA A 58 19.69 6.09 -22.01
C ALA A 58 20.75 7.00 -22.63
N GLN A 59 20.71 8.27 -22.26
CA GLN A 59 21.64 9.31 -22.69
C GLN A 59 22.88 9.34 -21.77
N PHE A 60 23.55 8.19 -21.64
CA PHE A 60 24.79 8.05 -20.90
C PHE A 60 25.93 7.70 -21.85
N GLU A 61 27.15 8.06 -21.49
CA GLU A 61 28.34 7.72 -22.28
C GLU A 61 29.02 6.43 -21.81
N GLN A 62 29.79 5.82 -22.70
CA GLN A 62 30.64 4.69 -22.33
C GLN A 62 31.64 5.11 -21.25
N GLY A 63 31.86 4.25 -20.25
CA GLY A 63 32.78 4.49 -19.14
C GLY A 63 32.17 5.28 -17.99
N GLU A 64 30.96 5.82 -18.14
CA GLU A 64 30.26 6.43 -17.00
C GLU A 64 30.06 5.42 -15.86
N CYS A 65 30.24 5.90 -14.64
CA CYS A 65 30.12 5.11 -13.43
C CYS A 65 29.02 5.68 -12.54
N PHE A 66 28.19 4.78 -11.99
CA PHE A 66 27.12 5.11 -11.06
C PHE A 66 27.33 4.39 -9.74
N LEU A 67 27.27 5.14 -8.64
CA LEU A 67 27.12 4.58 -7.31
C LEU A 67 25.65 4.24 -7.08
N ILE A 68 25.37 3.05 -6.56
CA ILE A 68 24.02 2.55 -6.32
C ILE A 68 23.90 2.12 -4.86
N PRO A 69 23.72 3.06 -3.92
CA PRO A 69 23.24 2.74 -2.58
C PRO A 69 21.82 2.14 -2.64
N VAL A 70 21.66 1.01 -1.95
CA VAL A 70 20.35 0.41 -1.65
C VAL A 70 20.12 0.61 -0.16
N ASN A 71 19.19 1.49 0.19
CA ASN A 71 18.76 1.67 1.57
C ASN A 71 17.49 0.86 1.81
N ILE A 72 17.45 0.14 2.93
CA ILE A 72 16.36 -0.70 3.36
C ILE A 72 15.92 -0.16 4.72
N ASP A 73 14.63 0.17 4.84
CA ASP A 73 14.05 0.72 6.07
C ASP A 73 14.78 1.97 6.58
N GLY A 74 15.34 2.77 5.66
CA GLY A 74 16.11 3.98 5.99
C GLY A 74 17.58 3.75 6.35
N GLU A 75 18.05 2.50 6.41
CA GLU A 75 19.46 2.17 6.65
C GLU A 75 20.14 1.64 5.39
N ASN A 76 21.43 1.90 5.22
CA ASN A 76 22.22 1.20 4.21
C ASN A 76 22.91 0.00 4.85
N PRO A 77 22.48 -1.24 4.55
CA PRO A 77 22.98 -2.44 5.22
C PRO A 77 24.35 -2.90 4.74
N SER A 78 24.86 -2.32 3.64
CA SER A 78 26.11 -2.72 3.01
C SER A 78 27.28 -1.90 3.57
N SER A 79 28.43 -2.53 3.77
CA SER A 79 29.68 -1.83 4.07
C SER A 79 30.23 -1.09 2.85
N THR A 80 29.85 -1.53 1.65
CA THR A 80 30.26 -0.96 0.36
C THR A 80 29.07 -0.86 -0.57
N ASN A 81 28.93 0.28 -1.25
CA ASN A 81 27.87 0.45 -2.25
C ASN A 81 28.27 -0.22 -3.57
N SER A 82 27.26 -0.65 -4.32
CA SER A 82 27.47 -1.19 -5.65
C SER A 82 27.88 -0.09 -6.63
N ILE A 83 28.79 -0.40 -7.55
CA ILE A 83 29.16 0.50 -8.65
C ILE A 83 28.81 -0.17 -9.97
N LEU A 84 28.00 0.51 -10.77
CA LEU A 84 27.74 0.15 -12.16
C LEU A 84 28.64 1.01 -13.06
N GLU A 85 29.49 0.37 -13.85
CA GLU A 85 30.27 1.03 -14.90
C GLU A 85 29.72 0.60 -16.26
N LEU A 86 29.34 1.57 -17.10
CA LEU A 86 28.86 1.30 -18.44
C LEU A 86 30.02 0.84 -19.32
N LYS A 87 30.02 -0.43 -19.69
CA LYS A 87 31.09 -1.04 -20.51
C LYS A 87 30.99 -0.64 -21.97
N ARG A 88 29.81 -0.22 -22.40
CA ARG A 88 29.50 0.22 -23.76
C ARG A 88 28.56 1.42 -23.70
N LYS A 89 28.56 2.24 -24.74
CA LYS A 89 27.56 3.29 -24.90
C LYS A 89 26.18 2.64 -25.05
N PRO A 90 25.15 3.04 -24.29
CA PRO A 90 23.83 2.41 -24.34
C PRO A 90 23.21 2.43 -25.74
N SER A 91 23.37 3.52 -26.49
CA SER A 91 22.88 3.66 -27.88
C SER A 91 23.44 2.63 -28.84
N ASP A 92 24.68 2.19 -28.59
CA ASP A 92 25.43 1.32 -29.52
C ASP A 92 25.13 -0.15 -29.24
N SER A 93 24.63 -0.47 -28.05
CA SER A 93 24.22 -1.81 -27.67
C SER A 93 22.76 -2.07 -28.04
N ARG A 94 22.51 -3.06 -28.92
CA ARG A 94 21.17 -3.64 -29.15
C ARG A 94 20.57 -4.35 -27.91
N GLY A 95 21.25 -4.30 -26.76
CA GLY A 95 20.88 -5.01 -25.55
C GLY A 95 20.97 -4.12 -24.32
N VAL A 96 20.26 -4.52 -23.27
CA VAL A 96 20.23 -3.83 -21.98
C VAL A 96 21.46 -4.22 -21.17
N GLN A 97 22.15 -3.23 -20.59
CA GLN A 97 23.18 -3.47 -19.59
C GLN A 97 22.51 -3.53 -18.22
N SER A 98 22.57 -4.68 -17.55
CA SER A 98 21.94 -4.88 -16.25
C SER A 98 22.95 -5.21 -15.16
N TYR A 99 22.68 -4.72 -13.96
CA TYR A 99 23.45 -4.96 -12.75
C TYR A 99 22.53 -5.46 -11.65
N ASN A 100 22.90 -6.57 -11.03
CA ASN A 100 22.06 -7.28 -10.08
C ASN A 100 22.67 -7.20 -8.68
N ILE A 101 21.94 -6.59 -7.76
CA ILE A 101 22.31 -6.43 -6.35
C ILE A 101 21.48 -7.43 -5.54
N ARG A 102 22.13 -8.52 -5.13
CA ARG A 102 21.48 -9.65 -4.46
C ARG A 102 21.33 -9.49 -2.95
N GLY A 103 22.11 -8.58 -2.37
CA GLY A 103 22.26 -8.49 -0.94
C GLY A 103 23.20 -7.39 -0.50
N ALA A 104 23.34 -7.30 0.82
CA ALA A 104 24.31 -6.43 1.47
C ALA A 104 25.65 -7.15 1.61
N THR A 105 26.72 -6.47 1.21
CA THR A 105 28.07 -6.96 1.42
C THR A 105 28.57 -6.48 2.78
N ARG A 106 29.16 -7.36 3.58
CA ARG A 106 29.78 -6.99 4.87
C ARG A 106 31.16 -7.59 5.01
N VAL A 107 32.07 -6.79 5.52
CA VAL A 107 33.44 -7.20 5.86
C VAL A 107 33.46 -7.67 7.31
N LYS A 108 33.98 -8.87 7.57
CA LYS A 108 34.21 -9.39 8.92
C LYS A 108 35.60 -10.02 8.96
N GLY A 109 36.53 -9.35 9.64
CA GLY A 109 37.95 -9.68 9.54
C GLY A 109 38.45 -9.42 8.12
N ASP A 110 39.15 -10.39 7.54
CA ASP A 110 39.68 -10.33 6.18
C ASP A 110 38.76 -10.95 5.12
N GLU A 111 37.55 -11.34 5.52
CA GLU A 111 36.59 -12.00 4.65
C GLU A 111 35.40 -11.09 4.32
N LEU A 112 34.92 -11.26 3.09
CA LEU A 112 33.76 -10.56 2.57
C LEU A 112 32.56 -11.49 2.47
N TYR A 113 31.48 -11.08 3.10
CA TYR A 113 30.26 -11.86 3.22
C TYR A 113 29.12 -11.19 2.47
N LEU A 114 28.36 -11.99 1.70
CA LEU A 114 27.11 -11.55 1.09
C LEU A 114 25.93 -11.97 1.96
N TYR A 115 25.12 -11.01 2.36
CA TYR A 115 23.87 -11.23 3.06
C TYR A 115 22.71 -10.93 2.11
N ASN A 116 22.04 -11.98 1.64
CA ASN A 116 20.93 -11.83 0.71
C ASN A 116 19.76 -11.11 1.38
N TYR A 117 19.07 -10.27 0.61
CA TYR A 117 17.85 -9.65 1.08
C TYR A 117 16.71 -10.66 1.09
N CYS A 118 15.98 -10.71 2.20
CA CYS A 118 14.83 -11.59 2.37
C CYS A 118 13.68 -10.83 3.03
N PHE A 119 12.50 -10.87 2.44
CA PHE A 119 11.29 -10.42 3.13
C PHE A 119 11.00 -11.35 4.31
N ALA A 120 10.52 -10.80 5.41
CA ALA A 120 10.17 -11.52 6.62
C ALA A 120 9.01 -10.84 7.33
N ASP A 121 8.34 -11.57 8.22
CA ASP A 121 7.31 -10.99 9.07
C ASP A 121 7.94 -10.05 10.11
N LEU A 122 7.22 -8.97 10.40
CA LEU A 122 7.58 -8.04 11.46
C LEU A 122 7.19 -8.65 12.81
N ASP A 123 8.10 -8.58 13.78
CA ASP A 123 7.81 -9.03 15.15
C ASP A 123 7.06 -7.92 15.89
N ILE A 124 5.76 -8.14 16.15
CA ILE A 124 4.87 -7.15 16.76
C ILE A 124 4.44 -7.66 18.13
N SER A 125 4.59 -6.83 19.16
CA SER A 125 4.18 -7.15 20.53
C SER A 125 3.26 -6.08 21.09
N GLU A 126 2.19 -6.50 21.75
CA GLU A 126 1.27 -5.63 22.49
C GLU A 126 1.89 -5.08 23.77
N ASP A 127 2.77 -5.86 24.40
CA ASP A 127 3.42 -5.54 25.69
C ASP A 127 4.57 -4.52 25.54
N ALA A 128 5.11 -4.37 24.34
CA ALA A 128 6.16 -3.41 24.06
C ALA A 128 5.66 -1.96 24.22
N ARG A 129 6.50 -1.08 24.79
CA ARG A 129 6.13 0.34 24.99
C ARG A 129 6.83 1.23 23.98
N LEU A 130 6.10 2.24 23.49
CA LEU A 130 6.65 3.28 22.61
C LEU A 130 7.81 4.06 23.24
N ALA A 131 7.80 4.20 24.57
CA ALA A 131 8.85 4.88 25.33
C ALA A 131 10.20 4.14 25.28
N ASP A 132 10.18 2.82 25.04
CA ASP A 132 11.38 1.98 25.02
C ASP A 132 12.10 2.04 23.65
N ILE A 133 11.48 2.68 22.66
CA ILE A 133 12.09 2.91 21.34
C ILE A 133 12.99 4.14 21.40
N ASP A 134 14.29 3.93 21.19
CA ASP A 134 15.26 5.02 21.06
C ASP A 134 15.03 5.89 19.80
N SER A 135 15.70 7.03 19.72
CA SER A 135 15.56 7.97 18.60
C SER A 135 15.98 7.36 17.25
N ALA A 136 16.99 6.49 17.22
CA ALA A 136 17.48 5.86 16.00
C ALA A 136 16.44 4.87 15.43
N ARG A 137 15.84 4.04 16.30
CA ARG A 137 14.77 3.12 15.93
C ARG A 137 13.50 3.87 15.53
N LYS A 138 13.21 5.05 16.08
CA LYS A 138 12.11 5.92 15.61
C LYS A 138 12.31 6.37 14.17
N THR A 139 13.53 6.81 13.81
CA THR A 139 13.84 7.20 12.43
C THR A 139 13.71 6.02 11.47
N LYS A 140 14.16 4.82 11.89
CA LYS A 140 14.01 3.59 11.12
C LYS A 140 12.55 3.20 10.93
N LEU A 141 11.75 3.28 11.99
CA LEU A 141 10.30 3.02 11.96
C LEU A 141 9.54 4.00 11.03
N ALA A 142 10.04 5.21 10.85
CA ALA A 142 9.45 6.17 9.91
C ALA A 142 9.53 5.66 8.47
N LYS A 143 10.68 5.06 8.10
CA LYS A 143 10.99 4.53 6.76
C LYS A 143 10.77 3.03 6.61
N LEU A 144 10.20 2.38 7.63
CA LEU A 144 9.92 0.95 7.60
C LEU A 144 9.01 0.60 6.42
N GLY A 145 9.33 -0.49 5.72
CA GLY A 145 8.58 -0.91 4.55
C GLY A 145 9.06 -0.23 3.26
N GLU A 146 10.24 0.38 3.23
CA GLU A 146 10.77 1.09 2.06
C GLU A 146 12.12 0.54 1.61
N ILE A 147 12.26 0.31 0.31
CA ILE A 147 13.54 0.07 -0.36
C ILE A 147 13.82 1.28 -1.24
N ASP A 148 14.82 2.08 -0.88
CA ASP A 148 15.29 3.23 -1.65
C ASP A 148 16.54 2.85 -2.45
N VAL A 149 16.48 3.03 -3.77
CA VAL A 149 17.62 2.85 -4.69
C VAL A 149 17.93 4.22 -5.29
N ALA A 150 19.04 4.81 -4.87
CA ALA A 150 19.47 6.12 -5.37
C ALA A 150 20.70 5.95 -6.26
N LEU A 151 20.74 6.64 -7.40
CA LEU A 151 21.86 6.58 -8.34
C LEU A 151 22.57 7.93 -8.38
N THR A 152 23.89 7.92 -8.25
CA THR A 152 24.74 9.12 -8.30
C THR A 152 25.88 8.90 -9.29
N ARG A 153 26.17 9.87 -10.16
CA ARG A 153 27.31 9.78 -11.05
C ARG A 153 28.60 9.94 -10.25
N ILE A 154 29.60 9.11 -10.56
CA ILE A 154 30.88 9.12 -9.85
C ILE A 154 32.07 9.04 -10.81
N ILE A 155 33.22 9.53 -10.35
CA ILE A 155 34.52 9.21 -10.92
C ILE A 155 35.24 8.23 -10.00
N LYS A 156 35.77 7.13 -10.54
CA LYS A 156 36.66 6.20 -9.82
C LYS A 156 38.04 6.84 -9.68
N LYS A 157 38.55 6.92 -8.45
CA LYS A 157 39.86 7.51 -8.12
C LYS A 157 40.98 6.49 -7.90
N GLY A 158 40.64 5.20 -7.87
CA GLY A 158 41.59 4.10 -7.65
C GLY A 158 41.05 3.04 -6.68
N LEU A 159 41.83 1.98 -6.50
CA LEU A 159 41.51 0.93 -5.53
C LEU A 159 41.60 1.47 -4.10
N SER A 160 40.76 0.92 -3.24
CA SER A 160 40.69 1.27 -1.82
C SER A 160 40.69 0.02 -0.98
N LYS A 161 41.07 0.16 0.30
CA LYS A 161 40.86 -0.89 1.29
C LYS A 161 39.38 -0.84 1.72
N PRO A 162 38.71 -2.00 1.86
CA PRO A 162 37.39 -2.03 2.48
C PRO A 162 37.43 -1.38 3.86
N ALA A 163 36.38 -0.63 4.20
CA ALA A 163 36.25 -0.06 5.53
C ALA A 163 36.23 -1.18 6.57
N SER A 164 37.11 -1.12 7.57
CA SER A 164 37.28 -2.13 8.61
C SER A 164 36.08 -2.25 9.57
N LYS A 165 35.20 -1.24 9.57
CA LYS A 165 33.96 -1.25 10.34
C LYS A 165 32.78 -1.40 9.38
N GLY A 166 32.29 -2.64 9.22
CA GLY A 166 31.01 -2.87 8.56
C GLY A 166 29.89 -2.15 9.32
N ARG A 167 28.99 -1.47 8.61
CA ARG A 167 27.74 -0.99 9.20
C ARG A 167 26.93 -2.22 9.59
N LYS A 168 26.59 -2.36 10.86
CA LYS A 168 25.64 -3.38 11.30
C LYS A 168 24.25 -2.86 10.90
N ALA A 169 23.65 -3.40 9.84
CA ALA A 169 22.22 -3.25 9.68
C ALA A 169 21.58 -3.97 10.87
N THR A 170 20.87 -3.21 11.69
CA THR A 170 20.20 -3.73 12.87
C THR A 170 18.93 -4.44 12.43
N ASP A 171 18.52 -5.49 13.13
CA ASP A 171 17.13 -5.95 13.01
C ASP A 171 16.23 -4.83 13.58
N MET A 172 15.02 -4.65 13.04
CA MET A 172 14.03 -3.78 13.68
C MET A 172 13.71 -4.25 15.09
N GLY A 173 13.87 -5.56 15.37
CA GLY A 173 13.49 -6.18 16.62
C GLY A 173 11.98 -6.13 16.84
N THR A 174 11.54 -6.38 18.07
CA THR A 174 10.13 -6.29 18.44
C THR A 174 9.65 -4.83 18.36
N VAL A 175 8.58 -4.61 17.60
CA VAL A 175 7.94 -3.30 17.41
C VAL A 175 6.60 -3.27 18.16
N PRO A 176 6.31 -2.24 18.96
CA PRO A 176 5.02 -2.13 19.61
C PRO A 176 3.93 -1.83 18.60
N GLU A 177 2.78 -2.50 18.73
CA GLU A 177 1.64 -2.36 17.82
C GLU A 177 1.19 -0.89 17.68
N LYS A 178 1.24 -0.13 18.78
CA LYS A 178 0.91 1.31 18.81
C LYS A 178 1.76 2.15 17.86
N ALA A 179 2.98 1.71 17.54
CA ALA A 179 3.90 2.39 16.63
C ALA A 179 3.55 2.19 15.15
N LEU A 180 2.76 1.14 14.87
CA LEU A 180 2.28 0.79 13.54
C LEU A 180 0.85 1.27 13.31
N LYS A 181 0.19 1.85 14.31
CA LYS A 181 -1.20 2.31 14.19
C LYS A 181 -1.32 3.33 13.05
N GLY A 182 -2.20 3.03 12.08
CA GLY A 182 -2.39 3.83 10.86
C GLY A 182 -1.39 3.53 9.73
N LYS A 183 -0.39 2.68 9.95
CA LYS A 183 0.49 2.15 8.91
C LYS A 183 0.11 0.70 8.61
N ALA A 184 -0.34 0.43 7.39
CA ALA A 184 -0.53 -0.95 6.93
C ALA A 184 0.84 -1.58 6.63
N ILE A 185 1.61 -1.96 7.65
CA ILE A 185 2.92 -2.60 7.52
C ILE A 185 2.97 -3.80 8.47
N SER A 186 3.15 -5.00 7.90
CA SER A 186 3.28 -6.25 8.67
C SER A 186 4.59 -6.98 8.40
N GLN A 187 5.49 -6.39 7.60
CA GLN A 187 6.67 -7.05 7.07
C GLN A 187 7.92 -6.18 7.20
N GLN A 188 9.06 -6.85 7.24
CA GLN A 188 10.39 -6.27 7.30
C GLN A 188 11.33 -7.02 6.35
N ILE A 189 12.58 -6.53 6.23
CA ILE A 189 13.62 -7.24 5.50
C ILE A 189 14.67 -7.77 6.48
N LYS A 190 14.93 -9.07 6.38
CA LYS A 190 16.01 -9.75 7.08
C LYS A 190 17.17 -10.03 6.12
N PHE A 191 18.35 -10.13 6.71
CA PHE A 191 19.61 -10.38 6.01
C PHE A 191 20.01 -11.84 6.23
N VAL A 192 19.73 -12.69 5.25
CA VAL A 192 20.01 -14.12 5.35
C VAL A 192 21.38 -14.39 4.77
N TYR A 193 22.26 -14.97 5.58
CA TYR A 193 23.63 -15.32 5.20
C TYR A 193 23.64 -16.30 4.03
N VAL A 194 24.33 -15.97 2.94
CA VAL A 194 24.73 -16.97 1.94
C VAL A 194 26.00 -16.50 1.21
N THR A 195 27.09 -17.25 1.39
CA THR A 195 28.36 -17.21 0.62
C THR A 195 29.46 -16.30 1.18
N VAL A 196 30.60 -16.92 1.50
CA VAL A 196 31.90 -16.23 1.54
C VAL A 196 32.25 -15.91 0.10
N LEU A 197 32.35 -14.64 -0.25
CA LEU A 197 32.80 -14.22 -1.58
C LEU A 197 34.30 -14.51 -1.63
N GLY A 198 34.66 -15.75 -2.01
CA GLY A 198 36.00 -16.32 -1.91
C GLY A 198 37.10 -15.31 -2.27
N GLY A 199 37.94 -15.00 -1.28
CA GLY A 199 39.03 -14.03 -1.39
C GLY A 199 39.30 -13.40 -0.04
N THR A 200 40.55 -13.45 0.41
CA THR A 200 41.01 -12.53 1.44
C THR A 200 41.07 -11.12 0.83
N ILE A 201 40.94 -10.05 1.63
CA ILE A 201 41.19 -8.67 1.18
C ILE A 201 42.58 -8.54 0.51
N ALA A 202 43.52 -9.45 0.80
CA ALA A 202 44.87 -9.48 0.29
C ALA A 202 45.03 -10.12 -1.11
N ASP A 203 44.12 -10.99 -1.55
CA ASP A 203 44.26 -11.72 -2.82
C ASP A 203 43.46 -11.07 -3.97
N VAL A 204 43.88 -9.86 -4.37
CA VAL A 204 43.25 -9.08 -5.47
C VAL A 204 43.81 -9.45 -6.86
N SER A 205 44.51 -10.58 -6.98
CA SER A 205 45.12 -10.97 -8.26
C SER A 205 44.93 -12.43 -8.57
N ARG A 206 44.21 -12.65 -9.68
CA ARG A 206 43.97 -13.90 -10.44
C ARG A 206 42.70 -14.62 -10.03
N LEU A 207 41.71 -14.62 -10.93
CA LEU A 207 41.14 -15.84 -11.50
C LEU A 207 40.27 -15.49 -12.70
N ASP A 208 40.48 -16.25 -13.76
CA ASP A 208 39.87 -16.19 -15.07
C ASP A 208 38.83 -17.32 -15.17
N ARG A 209 37.71 -17.01 -15.82
CA ARG A 209 36.64 -17.91 -16.33
C ARG A 209 35.70 -18.64 -15.36
N GLY A 210 34.41 -18.40 -15.65
CA GLY A 210 33.30 -19.33 -15.41
C GLY A 210 32.72 -19.30 -14.01
N GLU A 211 31.71 -18.46 -13.78
CA GLU A 211 30.92 -18.43 -12.53
C GLU A 211 31.71 -18.15 -11.23
N SER A 212 32.78 -17.37 -11.34
CA SER A 212 33.61 -16.97 -10.20
C SER A 212 33.15 -15.63 -9.60
N TYR A 213 32.88 -15.61 -8.29
CA TYR A 213 32.88 -14.37 -7.52
C TYR A 213 34.32 -13.84 -7.54
N GLY A 214 34.62 -12.92 -8.47
CA GLY A 214 35.92 -12.27 -8.50
C GLY A 214 36.20 -11.50 -7.20
N PRO A 215 37.48 -11.22 -6.88
CA PRO A 215 37.83 -10.44 -5.71
C PRO A 215 37.07 -9.12 -5.76
N SER A 216 36.29 -8.84 -4.71
CA SER A 216 35.46 -7.65 -4.66
C SER A 216 36.36 -6.42 -4.47
N THR A 217 36.84 -5.85 -5.58
CA THR A 217 37.63 -4.62 -5.58
C THR A 217 36.79 -3.47 -5.05
N VAL A 218 37.24 -2.90 -3.94
CA VAL A 218 36.66 -1.65 -3.41
C VAL A 218 37.34 -0.49 -4.11
N TRP A 219 36.56 0.48 -4.56
CA TRP A 219 37.05 1.67 -5.24
C TRP A 219 36.83 2.90 -4.38
N ASN A 220 37.82 3.79 -4.33
CA ASN A 220 37.57 5.16 -3.93
C ASN A 220 36.89 5.88 -5.08
N SER A 221 35.88 6.67 -4.77
CA SER A 221 35.15 7.44 -5.77
C SER A 221 34.85 8.84 -5.29
N THR A 222 34.51 9.72 -6.20
CA THR A 222 33.99 11.05 -5.89
C THR A 222 32.72 11.29 -6.68
N SER A 223 31.68 11.74 -5.98
CA SER A 223 30.41 12.11 -6.60
C SER A 223 30.61 13.32 -7.49
N LEU A 224 30.05 13.23 -8.69
CA LEU A 224 29.96 14.36 -9.62
C LEU A 224 28.80 15.28 -9.24
N ASP A 225 27.72 14.68 -8.72
CA ASP A 225 26.49 15.39 -8.37
C ASP A 225 26.40 15.61 -6.85
N LYS A 226 25.80 16.73 -6.43
CA LYS A 226 25.49 17.00 -5.01
C LYS A 226 24.35 16.12 -4.47
N LYS A 227 23.44 15.71 -5.34
CA LYS A 227 22.28 14.86 -5.05
C LYS A 227 22.23 13.70 -6.05
N PRO A 228 21.58 12.57 -5.72
CA PRO A 228 21.30 11.52 -6.70
C PRO A 228 20.56 12.09 -7.91
N PHE A 229 20.93 11.64 -9.12
CA PHE A 229 20.23 12.05 -10.34
C PHE A 229 18.95 11.24 -10.56
N ALA A 230 18.80 10.10 -9.88
CA ALA A 230 17.61 9.27 -9.91
C ALA A 230 17.40 8.58 -8.55
N THR A 231 16.17 8.59 -8.03
CA THR A 231 15.80 7.88 -6.81
C THR A 231 14.54 7.05 -7.04
N PHE A 232 14.63 5.76 -6.73
CA PHE A 232 13.55 4.79 -6.88
C PHE A 232 13.15 4.26 -5.51
N ARG A 233 11.89 4.46 -5.11
CA ARG A 233 11.35 4.02 -3.83
C ARG A 233 10.31 2.92 -4.02
N PHE A 234 10.59 1.74 -3.47
CA PHE A 234 9.65 0.62 -3.46
C PHE A 234 9.07 0.46 -2.07
N LYS A 235 7.76 0.70 -1.94
CA LYS A 235 7.00 0.46 -0.71
C LYS A 235 6.51 -0.99 -0.71
N TYR A 236 7.22 -1.87 0.00
CA TYR A 236 6.89 -3.29 0.03
C TYR A 236 5.85 -3.59 1.11
N ARG A 237 4.80 -4.32 0.75
CA ARG A 237 3.66 -4.59 1.63
C ARG A 237 3.10 -5.98 1.37
N SER A 238 2.49 -6.59 2.39
CA SER A 238 1.71 -7.82 2.19
C SER A 238 0.52 -7.54 1.28
N ILE A 239 0.01 -8.56 0.60
CA ILE A 239 -1.17 -8.40 -0.27
C ILE A 239 -2.38 -7.84 0.49
N ASP A 240 -2.57 -8.24 1.74
CA ASP A 240 -3.65 -7.75 2.58
C ASP A 240 -3.46 -6.27 2.94
N SER A 241 -2.22 -5.85 3.20
CA SER A 241 -1.89 -4.44 3.39
C SER A 241 -2.13 -3.61 2.13
N LEU A 242 -1.80 -4.14 0.94
CA LEU A 242 -2.08 -3.47 -0.33
C LEU A 242 -3.59 -3.31 -0.59
N LYS A 243 -4.39 -4.32 -0.26
CA LYS A 243 -5.86 -4.26 -0.32
C LYS A 243 -6.44 -3.27 0.69
N ALA A 244 -5.91 -3.26 1.92
CA ALA A 244 -6.33 -2.32 2.96
C ALA A 244 -6.08 -0.87 2.54
N LEU A 245 -4.91 -0.60 1.93
CA LEU A 245 -4.53 0.69 1.37
C LEU A 245 -5.30 1.06 0.09
N GLY A 246 -6.04 0.14 -0.53
CA GLY A 246 -6.75 0.38 -1.79
C GLY A 246 -5.84 0.46 -3.02
N VAL A 247 -4.55 0.09 -2.88
CA VAL A 247 -3.60 -0.01 -3.99
C VAL A 247 -3.98 -1.17 -4.92
N VAL A 248 -4.48 -2.26 -4.34
CA VAL A 248 -5.02 -3.42 -5.04
C VAL A 248 -6.51 -3.50 -4.74
N PRO A 249 -7.36 -3.88 -5.72
CA PRO A 249 -8.78 -4.08 -5.49
C PRO A 249 -9.01 -5.00 -4.28
N ARG A 250 -9.90 -4.57 -3.38
CA ARG A 250 -10.33 -5.41 -2.27
C ARG A 250 -11.05 -6.64 -2.82
N SER A 251 -10.89 -7.76 -2.13
CA SER A 251 -11.80 -8.89 -2.33
C SER A 251 -13.22 -8.34 -2.13
N PRO A 252 -14.22 -8.69 -2.98
CA PRO A 252 -15.59 -8.30 -2.70
C PRO A 252 -15.94 -8.80 -1.30
N SER A 253 -16.54 -7.92 -0.49
CA SER A 253 -17.06 -8.36 0.81
C SER A 253 -17.94 -9.58 0.56
N PRO A 254 -17.78 -10.67 1.33
CA PRO A 254 -18.64 -11.83 1.18
C PRO A 254 -20.09 -11.35 1.27
N ILE A 255 -20.90 -11.78 0.31
CA ILE A 255 -22.32 -11.44 0.26
C ILE A 255 -22.92 -11.81 1.63
N PRO A 256 -23.63 -10.88 2.30
CA PRO A 256 -24.31 -11.18 3.56
C PRO A 256 -25.13 -12.46 3.46
N LEU A 257 -25.19 -13.26 4.52
CA LEU A 257 -25.93 -14.54 4.53
C LEU A 257 -27.40 -14.37 4.12
N GLU A 258 -27.96 -13.19 4.35
CA GLU A 258 -29.32 -12.78 4.00
C GLU A 258 -29.55 -12.68 2.47
N ASP A 259 -28.52 -12.25 1.74
CA ASP A 259 -28.57 -11.99 0.29
C ASP A 259 -28.10 -13.19 -0.54
N ARG A 260 -27.60 -14.26 0.11
CA ARG A 260 -27.25 -15.51 -0.57
C ARG A 260 -28.51 -16.31 -0.92
N SER A 261 -28.50 -16.93 -2.09
CA SER A 261 -29.55 -17.85 -2.52
C SER A 261 -29.67 -19.00 -1.52
N ILE A 262 -30.90 -19.51 -1.30
CA ILE A 262 -31.15 -20.60 -0.36
C ILE A 262 -30.42 -21.88 -0.79
N ASP A 263 -30.22 -22.05 -2.10
CA ASP A 263 -29.61 -23.23 -2.70
C ASP A 263 -28.08 -23.27 -2.54
N ASP A 264 -27.44 -22.12 -2.24
CA ASP A 264 -25.99 -22.00 -2.07
C ASP A 264 -25.53 -22.03 -0.60
N LEU A 265 -26.45 -22.14 0.36
CA LEU A 265 -26.13 -22.13 1.79
C LEU A 265 -25.73 -23.52 2.29
N THR A 266 -24.62 -23.58 3.04
CA THR A 266 -24.26 -24.81 3.76
C THR A 266 -25.22 -25.05 4.94
N ALA A 267 -25.34 -26.31 5.39
CA ALA A 267 -26.26 -26.68 6.48
C ALA A 267 -25.99 -25.94 7.81
N ASN A 268 -24.77 -25.45 8.03
CA ASN A 268 -24.43 -24.64 9.21
C ASN A 268 -24.84 -23.17 9.03
N GLU A 269 -24.62 -22.59 7.86
CA GLU A 269 -25.05 -21.22 7.53
C GLU A 269 -26.59 -21.09 7.52
N LEU A 270 -27.30 -22.15 7.09
CA LEU A 270 -28.76 -22.20 7.13
C LEU A 270 -29.29 -22.18 8.57
N ARG A 271 -28.61 -22.86 9.50
CA ARG A 271 -28.94 -22.87 10.94
C ARG A 271 -28.68 -21.53 11.60
N GLU A 272 -27.61 -20.86 11.22
CA GLU A 272 -27.28 -19.52 11.72
C GLU A 272 -28.31 -18.48 11.24
N ARG A 273 -28.69 -18.53 9.95
CA ARG A 273 -29.76 -17.69 9.38
C ARG A 273 -31.11 -17.91 10.05
N LEU A 274 -31.45 -19.16 10.41
CA LEU A 274 -32.67 -19.47 11.16
C LEU A 274 -32.65 -18.92 12.59
N ARG A 275 -31.51 -19.01 13.28
CA ARG A 275 -31.36 -18.43 14.62
C ARG A 275 -31.50 -16.91 14.59
N GLU A 276 -30.91 -16.24 13.60
CA GLU A 276 -31.06 -14.79 13.42
C GLU A 276 -32.50 -14.39 13.10
N GLN A 277 -33.20 -15.14 12.24
CA GLN A 277 -34.63 -14.91 11.98
C GLN A 277 -35.50 -15.12 13.23
N GLU A 278 -35.20 -16.12 14.05
CA GLU A 278 -35.91 -16.37 15.31
C GLU A 278 -35.64 -15.25 16.33
N VAL A 279 -34.40 -14.80 16.47
CA VAL A 279 -34.04 -13.66 17.34
C VAL A 279 -34.69 -12.38 16.84
N ASN A 280 -34.68 -12.08 15.54
CA ASN A 280 -35.38 -10.91 15.00
C ASN A 280 -36.91 -11.00 15.17
N ARG A 281 -37.50 -12.19 15.05
CA ARG A 281 -38.92 -12.42 15.37
C ARG A 281 -39.23 -12.24 16.85
N GLN A 282 -38.29 -12.57 17.73
CA GLN A 282 -38.45 -12.45 19.18
C GLN A 282 -38.13 -11.02 19.69
N CYS A 283 -37.24 -10.27 19.03
CA CYS A 283 -36.86 -8.91 19.38
C CYS A 283 -37.78 -7.82 18.82
N PHE A 284 -38.67 -8.13 17.87
CA PHE A 284 -39.75 -7.22 17.42
C PHE A 284 -41.17 -7.74 17.76
N PRO A 285 -41.59 -7.81 19.04
CA PRO A 285 -42.99 -8.12 19.37
C PRO A 285 -43.94 -6.93 19.27
N TYR A 286 -43.45 -5.70 19.05
CA TYR A 286 -44.25 -4.49 19.33
C TYR A 286 -44.42 -3.56 18.12
N GLU A 287 -44.94 -4.04 17.00
CA GLU A 287 -45.56 -3.15 16.00
C GLU A 287 -46.52 -3.84 15.01
N ARG A 288 -47.03 -5.04 15.33
CA ARG A 288 -48.28 -5.51 14.70
C ARG A 288 -49.47 -4.93 15.44
N SER A 289 -49.76 -3.69 15.05
CA SER A 289 -50.88 -2.85 15.42
C SER A 289 -52.17 -3.59 15.82
N THR A 290 -52.62 -3.23 17.01
CA THR A 290 -53.98 -3.28 17.56
C THR A 290 -55.07 -2.65 16.65
N ASN A 291 -54.74 -2.11 15.47
CA ASN A 291 -55.70 -1.58 14.51
C ASN A 291 -56.28 -2.61 13.53
N GLY A 292 -55.70 -3.81 13.40
CA GLY A 292 -56.21 -4.85 12.48
C GLY A 292 -57.43 -5.62 13.00
N GLN A 293 -57.52 -5.83 14.32
CA GLN A 293 -58.59 -6.63 14.92
C GLN A 293 -59.84 -5.80 15.31
N GLN A 294 -59.72 -4.48 15.44
CA GLN A 294 -60.89 -3.61 15.65
C GLN A 294 -61.71 -3.38 14.38
N ALA A 295 -61.12 -3.55 13.18
CA ALA A 295 -61.84 -3.42 11.91
C ALA A 295 -62.73 -4.63 11.58
N LEU A 296 -62.35 -5.85 11.98
CA LEU A 296 -63.18 -7.05 11.77
C LEU A 296 -64.33 -7.15 12.79
N ASN A 297 -64.09 -6.79 14.06
CA ASN A 297 -65.11 -6.87 15.10
C ASN A 297 -66.13 -5.72 15.08
N ARG A 298 -65.85 -4.60 14.39
CA ARG A 298 -66.85 -3.55 14.12
C ARG A 298 -67.79 -3.88 12.96
N ARG A 299 -67.36 -4.70 11.98
CA ARG A 299 -68.23 -5.15 10.88
C ARG A 299 -69.25 -6.23 11.28
N ILE A 300 -68.96 -7.03 12.30
CA ILE A 300 -69.86 -8.13 12.70
C ILE A 300 -70.94 -7.69 13.72
N LYS A 301 -70.77 -6.54 14.40
CA LYS A 301 -71.71 -6.06 15.43
C LYS A 301 -72.70 -4.97 14.98
N GLN A 302 -72.71 -4.58 13.70
CA GLN A 302 -73.68 -3.61 13.17
C GLN A 302 -74.78 -4.23 12.29
N GLU A 303 -74.81 -5.55 12.08
CA GLU A 303 -75.74 -6.20 11.14
C GLU A 303 -76.65 -7.26 11.79
N LYS A 304 -77.13 -6.97 13.01
CA LYS A 304 -78.29 -7.68 13.59
C LYS A 304 -79.22 -6.65 14.23
N VAL A 305 -80.50 -6.72 13.83
CA VAL A 305 -81.68 -5.92 14.28
C VAL A 305 -81.81 -4.61 13.47
N LYS A 306 -82.69 -4.43 12.48
CA LYS A 306 -84.09 -4.87 12.28
C LYS A 306 -84.45 -4.96 10.78
N ARG A 307 -85.30 -5.95 10.47
CA ARG A 307 -86.03 -6.12 9.21
C ARG A 307 -87.17 -5.10 9.09
N GLU A 308 -87.53 -4.80 7.83
CA GLU A 308 -88.87 -4.56 7.24
C GLU A 308 -88.66 -3.66 6.00
N PHE A 309 -89.34 -3.73 4.85
CA PHE A 309 -90.30 -4.63 4.19
C PHE A 309 -90.59 -3.94 2.83
N ASN A 310 -90.59 -4.68 1.71
CA ASN A 310 -91.13 -4.35 0.36
C ASN A 310 -90.59 -3.08 -0.37
N ASP A 311 -90.61 -2.93 -1.69
CA ASP A 311 -91.07 -3.71 -2.84
C ASP A 311 -90.36 -3.15 -4.09
N ILE A 312 -90.03 -4.03 -5.03
CA ILE A 312 -90.25 -3.98 -6.49
C ILE A 312 -89.94 -2.69 -7.31
N THR A 313 -89.33 -2.94 -8.48
CA THR A 313 -89.40 -2.28 -9.82
C THR A 313 -88.25 -1.41 -10.38
N THR A 314 -87.69 -1.96 -11.48
CA THR A 314 -87.40 -1.38 -12.83
C THR A 314 -86.24 -0.42 -13.09
N ALA A 315 -85.25 -0.96 -13.83
CA ALA A 315 -84.86 -0.66 -15.21
C ALA A 315 -84.69 0.80 -15.71
N GLY A 316 -83.56 1.00 -16.42
CA GLY A 316 -83.25 2.08 -17.37
C GLY A 316 -82.60 3.31 -16.73
N ASP A 317 -81.79 4.12 -17.40
CA ASP A 317 -81.08 4.08 -18.68
C ASP A 317 -80.22 5.39 -18.71
N THR A 318 -79.22 5.44 -19.59
CA THR A 318 -78.59 6.64 -20.22
C THR A 318 -77.66 7.60 -19.46
N ASP A 319 -76.42 7.66 -19.99
CA ASP A 319 -75.64 8.80 -20.52
C ASP A 319 -75.35 10.08 -19.71
N GLY A 320 -74.07 10.50 -19.82
CA GLY A 320 -73.62 11.86 -19.50
C GLY A 320 -72.10 12.01 -19.49
N ASP A 321 -71.53 12.39 -20.63
CA ASP A 321 -70.18 12.96 -20.81
C ASP A 321 -69.95 14.19 -19.91
N ASP A 322 -68.69 14.40 -19.46
CA ASP A 322 -67.93 15.63 -19.77
C ASP A 322 -66.52 15.60 -19.14
N ASP A 323 -65.53 15.84 -20.00
CA ASP A 323 -64.12 16.13 -19.68
C ASP A 323 -63.96 17.56 -19.13
N VAL A 324 -63.24 17.75 -18.02
CA VAL A 324 -62.59 19.05 -17.71
C VAL A 324 -61.24 18.86 -17.01
N VAL A 325 -60.18 19.31 -17.70
CA VAL A 325 -58.82 19.50 -17.20
C VAL A 325 -58.69 20.88 -16.56
N VAL A 326 -58.13 20.99 -15.35
CA VAL A 326 -57.65 22.28 -14.80
C VAL A 326 -56.27 22.13 -14.17
N VAL A 327 -55.38 23.04 -14.59
CA VAL A 327 -53.97 23.19 -14.22
C VAL A 327 -53.81 24.28 -13.14
N GLY A 328 -53.05 23.98 -12.08
CA GLY A 328 -51.92 24.79 -11.57
C GLY A 328 -52.12 26.12 -10.79
N GLY A 329 -51.49 26.16 -9.59
CA GLY A 329 -50.91 27.35 -8.94
C GLY A 329 -51.72 27.95 -7.78
N ARG A 330 -51.17 28.56 -6.72
CA ARG A 330 -49.82 28.73 -6.12
C ARG A 330 -50.02 29.56 -4.81
N VAL A 331 -49.04 29.54 -3.88
CA VAL A 331 -48.57 30.68 -3.03
C VAL A 331 -49.08 30.91 -1.57
N SER A 332 -48.15 30.64 -0.61
CA SER A 332 -47.72 31.44 0.59
C SER A 332 -48.66 31.60 1.82
N LYS A 333 -48.26 31.91 3.08
CA LYS A 333 -47.04 32.45 3.76
C LYS A 333 -47.24 32.41 5.31
N ARG A 334 -46.17 32.70 6.09
CA ARG A 334 -46.05 33.11 7.55
C ARG A 334 -45.61 32.00 8.55
N SER A 335 -44.84 32.22 9.63
CA SER A 335 -44.22 33.42 10.27
C SER A 335 -43.01 33.05 11.15
N ARG A 336 -42.23 34.06 11.59
CA ARG A 336 -41.00 34.02 12.44
C ARG A 336 -41.26 34.02 13.96
N LEU A 337 -40.21 33.64 14.74
CA LEU A 337 -39.68 34.15 16.05
C LEU A 337 -39.05 32.94 16.81
N GLY A 338 -37.92 32.95 17.54
CA GLY A 338 -36.90 33.92 17.96
C GLY A 338 -35.98 33.28 19.04
N ASN A 339 -34.85 33.94 19.33
CA ASN A 339 -33.90 33.80 20.47
C ASN A 339 -32.72 32.80 20.47
N GLY A 340 -31.51 33.34 20.78
CA GLY A 340 -30.50 32.65 21.60
C GLY A 340 -29.02 32.91 21.25
N ASN A 341 -28.43 33.94 21.86
CA ASN A 341 -27.03 34.42 21.81
C ASN A 341 -25.89 33.43 22.14
N ASN A 342 -24.72 33.69 21.53
CA ASN A 342 -23.31 33.73 22.04
C ASN A 342 -22.35 33.11 20.99
N GLY A 343 -21.34 33.76 20.41
CA GLY A 343 -20.48 34.86 20.87
C GLY A 343 -19.06 34.33 21.05
N GLY A 344 -18.14 34.63 20.12
CA GLY A 344 -16.72 34.27 20.21
C GLY A 344 -15.94 34.44 18.89
N GLU A 345 -15.47 35.66 18.63
CA GLU A 345 -14.51 36.06 17.57
C GLU A 345 -13.10 35.50 17.83
N ILE A 346 -12.44 34.93 16.80
CA ILE A 346 -11.33 35.46 15.96
C ILE A 346 -9.95 35.43 16.63
N GLU A 347 -8.97 34.78 15.98
CA GLU A 347 -7.60 35.31 15.90
C GLU A 347 -6.96 34.95 14.54
N VAL A 348 -6.69 35.99 13.75
CA VAL A 348 -5.93 35.99 12.51
C VAL A 348 -4.53 36.47 12.88
N ILE A 349 -3.49 35.70 12.53
CA ILE A 349 -2.09 36.09 12.74
C ILE A 349 -1.50 36.52 11.41
N GLU A 350 -1.18 37.81 11.30
CA GLU A 350 -0.31 38.38 10.27
C GLU A 350 1.16 38.04 10.57
N LEU A 351 1.90 37.60 9.55
CA LEU A 351 3.34 37.37 9.60
C LEU A 351 4.03 38.56 8.91
N SER A 352 4.84 39.28 9.67
CA SER A 352 5.79 40.27 9.14
C SER A 352 7.12 39.62 8.76
N ASP A 353 7.61 40.00 7.59
CA ASP A 353 8.94 39.72 7.08
C ASP A 353 10.01 40.43 7.92
N ASN A 354 11.15 39.77 8.11
CA ASN A 354 12.37 40.39 8.63
C ASN A 354 13.52 40.12 7.64
N GLU A 355 14.26 41.20 7.38
CA GLU A 355 15.48 41.33 6.59
C GLU A 355 16.65 40.46 7.06
#